data_AF-A0A522F916-F1
#
_entry.id   AF-A0A522F916-F1
#
_cell.length_a   1.000
_cell.length_b   1.000
_cell.length_c   1.000
_cell.angle_alpha   90.00
_cell.angle_beta   90.00
_cell.angle_gamma   90.00
#
_symmetry.space_group_name_H-M   'P 1'
#
loop_
_entity.id
_entity.type
_entity.pdbx_description
1 polymer ?
#
loop_
_entity_poly.entity_id
_entity_poly.type
_entity_poly.pdbx_seq_one_letter_code
_entity_poly.pdbx_strand_id
1 'polypeptide(L)' 'MSEIREKVEKGERLSREDALTLINSNDLISIGQLANMVKERKSGNHAYFNVNYHINLTNICVSRCKFCA' A
#
# COMPACT_ATOMS: atom_id res chain seq x y z
N MET A 1 3.31 10.29 -15.05
CA MET A 1 3.81 10.50 -13.67
C MET A 1 3.63 11.93 -13.16
N SER A 2 3.83 12.97 -13.97
CA SER A 2 3.61 14.38 -13.57
C SER A 2 2.21 14.65 -13.02
N GLU A 3 1.16 14.22 -13.72
CA GLU A 3 -0.24 14.42 -13.28
C GLU A 3 -0.55 13.71 -11.95
N ILE A 4 -0.03 12.49 -11.77
CA ILE A 4 -0.20 11.72 -10.52
C ILE A 4 0.51 12.42 -9.36
N ARG A 5 1.71 12.95 -9.60
CA ARG A 5 2.45 13.74 -8.61
C ARG A 5 1.64 14.97 -8.18
N GLU A 6 1.07 15.71 -9.11
CA GLU A 6 0.26 16.90 -8.81
C GLU A 6 -0.96 16.55 -7.95
N LYS A 7 -1.69 15.48 -8.31
CA LYS A 7 -2.81 14.96 -7.51
C LYS A 7 -2.37 14.61 -6.09
N VAL A 8 -1.25 13.90 -5.95
CA VAL A 8 -0.68 13.54 -4.63
C VAL A 8 -0.29 14.78 -3.83
N GLU A 9 0.35 15.76 -4.46
CA GLU A 9 0.76 17.02 -3.84
C GLU A 9 -0.45 17.80 -3.32
N LYS A 10 -1.55 17.83 -4.08
CA LYS A 10 -2.82 18.45 -3.69
C LYS A 10 -3.67 17.61 -2.71
N GLY A 11 -3.28 16.36 -2.45
CA GLY A 11 -4.05 15.45 -1.60
C GLY A 11 -5.33 14.93 -2.26
N GLU A 12 -5.40 14.97 -3.58
CA GLU A 12 -6.53 14.48 -4.36
C GLU A 12 -6.53 12.96 -4.45
N ARG A 13 -7.72 12.38 -4.60
CA ARG A 13 -7.87 10.93 -4.75
C ARG A 13 -7.43 10.49 -6.14
N LEU A 14 -6.54 9.50 -6.20
CA LEU A 14 -6.14 8.86 -7.45
C LEU A 14 -7.29 8.01 -8.04
N SER A 15 -7.43 8.08 -9.36
CA SER A 15 -8.37 7.27 -10.14
C SER A 15 -7.85 5.83 -10.32
N ARG A 16 -8.69 4.98 -10.92
CA ARG A 16 -8.30 3.61 -11.28
C ARG A 16 -7.20 3.61 -12.34
N GLU A 17 -7.27 4.53 -13.29
CA GLU A 17 -6.33 4.69 -14.40
C GLU A 17 -4.96 5.14 -13.89
N ASP A 18 -4.94 6.05 -12.90
CA ASP A 18 -3.71 6.43 -12.19
C ASP A 18 -3.06 5.22 -11.51
N ALA A 19 -3.86 4.36 -10.86
CA ALA A 19 -3.36 3.14 -10.22
C ALA A 19 -2.78 2.14 -11.23
N LEU A 20 -3.43 1.96 -12.38
CA LEU A 20 -2.92 1.14 -13.47
C LEU A 20 -1.61 1.72 -14.06
N THR A 21 -1.47 3.04 -14.08
CA THR A 21 -0.23 3.68 -14.51
C THR A 21 0.90 3.43 -13.52
N LEU A 22 0.61 3.50 -12.22
CA LEU A 22 1.58 3.23 -11.15
C LEU A 22 2.04 1.76 -11.14
N ILE A 23 1.11 0.81 -11.26
CA ILE A 23 1.44 -0.62 -11.18
C ILE A 23 2.28 -1.10 -12.37
N ASN A 24 2.13 -0.46 -13.53
CA ASN A 24 2.89 -0.77 -14.75
C ASN A 24 4.19 0.04 -14.87
N SER A 25 4.50 0.92 -13.92
CA SER A 25 5.70 1.75 -13.97
C SER A 25 6.88 1.06 -13.30
N ASN A 26 8.06 1.17 -13.92
CA ASN A 26 9.33 0.69 -13.35
C ASN A 26 10.06 1.77 -12.52
N ASP A 27 9.50 2.98 -12.41
CA ASP A 27 10.12 4.07 -11.65
C ASP A 27 9.76 3.99 -10.16
N LEU A 28 10.29 2.96 -9.52
CA LEU A 28 10.01 2.67 -8.11
C LEU A 28 10.44 3.82 -7.19
N ILE A 29 11.50 4.56 -7.52
CA ILE A 29 12.01 5.65 -6.70
C ILE A 29 11.01 6.81 -6.68
N SER A 30 10.52 7.26 -7.83
CA SER A 30 9.50 8.31 -7.87
C SER A 30 8.22 7.90 -7.14
N ILE A 31 7.79 6.63 -7.31
CA ILE A 31 6.61 6.11 -6.60
C ILE A 31 6.84 6.11 -5.09
N GLY A 32 8.00 5.65 -4.64
CA GLY A 32 8.38 5.63 -3.23
C GLY A 32 8.40 7.03 -2.61
N GLN A 33 8.90 8.03 -3.32
CA GLN A 33 8.88 9.43 -2.88
C GLN A 33 7.45 9.95 -2.68
N LEU A 34 6.56 9.73 -3.66
CA LEU A 34 5.16 10.14 -3.56
C LEU A 34 4.44 9.42 -2.41
N ALA A 35 4.69 8.13 -2.24
CA ALA A 35 4.14 7.35 -1.13
C ALA A 35 4.64 7.86 0.23
N ASN A 36 5.94 8.17 0.33
CA ASN A 36 6.52 8.71 1.56
C ASN A 36 5.92 10.07 1.93
N MET A 37 5.73 10.97 0.96
CA MET A 37 5.06 12.25 1.19
C MET A 37 3.66 12.07 1.81
N VAL A 38 2.87 11.13 1.30
CA VAL A 38 1.53 10.83 1.85
C VAL A 38 1.63 10.20 3.24
N LYS A 39 2.59 9.30 3.46
CA LYS A 39 2.84 8.68 4.77
C LYS A 39 3.19 9.73 5.82
N GLU A 40 4.15 10.61 5.52
CA GLU A 40 4.60 11.66 6.44
C GLU A 40 3.49 12.66 6.77
N ARG A 41 2.64 13.03 5.80
CA ARG A 41 1.45 13.85 6.08
C ARG A 41 0.48 13.19 7.07
N LYS A 42 0.37 11.87 7.04
CA LYS A 42 -0.58 11.11 7.89
C LYS A 42 -0.03 10.78 9.26
N SER A 43 1.23 10.36 9.34
CA SER A 43 1.82 9.82 10.57
C SER A 43 3.18 10.42 10.93
N GLY A 44 3.67 11.41 10.19
CA GLY A 44 5.00 11.97 10.39
C GLY A 44 6.07 10.89 10.30
N ASN A 45 7.07 10.97 11.18
CA ASN A 45 8.12 9.95 11.29
C ASN A 45 7.76 8.76 12.21
N HIS A 46 6.48 8.61 12.59
CA HIS A 46 6.08 7.50 13.47
C HIS A 46 5.94 6.20 12.70
N ALA A 47 6.34 5.10 13.34
CA ALA A 47 6.02 3.74 12.96
C ALA A 47 5.30 3.10 14.15
N TYR A 48 4.07 2.64 13.94
CA TYR A 48 3.23 2.06 14.99
C TYR A 48 3.33 0.54 14.97
N PHE A 49 3.29 -0.08 16.13
CA PHE A 49 3.24 -1.53 16.29
C PHE A 49 2.24 -1.91 17.39
N ASN A 50 1.75 -3.14 17.34
CA ASN A 50 0.91 -3.72 18.39
C ASN A 50 1.53 -5.05 18.87
N VAL A 51 1.24 -5.41 20.12
CA VAL A 51 1.56 -6.73 20.67
C VAL A 51 0.26 -7.51 20.71
N ASN A 52 0.16 -8.55 19.88
CA ASN A 52 -1.01 -9.40 19.79
C ASN A 52 -0.65 -10.88 19.90
N TYR A 53 -1.62 -11.67 20.32
CA TYR A 53 -1.54 -13.12 20.35
C TYR A 53 -2.69 -13.69 19.51
N HIS A 54 -2.38 -14.55 18.56
CA HIS A 54 -3.36 -15.22 17.72
C HIS A 54 -3.37 -16.72 18.00
N ILE A 55 -4.51 -17.25 18.43
CA ILE A 55 -4.73 -18.68 18.64
C ILE A 55 -5.41 -19.25 17.40
N ASN A 56 -4.69 -20.11 16.67
CA ASN A 56 -5.26 -20.90 15.58
C ASN A 56 -5.67 -22.26 16.13
N LEU A 57 -6.96 -22.42 16.44
CA LEU A 57 -7.50 -23.64 17.06
C LEU A 57 -7.35 -24.89 16.17
N THR A 58 -7.30 -24.71 14.86
CA THR A 58 -7.03 -25.76 13.87
C THR A 58 -6.22 -25.19 12.71
N ASN A 59 -5.35 -26.01 12.14
CA ASN A 59 -4.67 -25.77 10.87
C ASN A 59 -5.23 -26.63 9.73
N ILE A 60 -6.34 -27.35 9.97
CA ILE A 60 -7.03 -28.17 8.97
C ILE A 60 -8.22 -27.39 8.43
N CYS A 61 -8.34 -27.31 7.10
CA CYS A 61 -9.41 -26.59 6.42
C CYS A 61 -10.03 -27.46 5.32
N VAL A 62 -11.36 -27.39 5.16
CA VAL A 62 -12.08 -28.06 4.06
C VAL A 62 -11.90 -27.34 2.71
N SER A 63 -11.48 -26.07 2.75
CA SER A 63 -11.14 -25.28 1.58
C SER A 63 -9.90 -25.84 0.88
N ARG A 64 -9.74 -25.51 -0.41
CA ARG A 64 -8.62 -25.97 -1.25
C ARG A 64 -7.94 -24.81 -1.96
N CYS A 65 -7.63 -23.76 -1.19
CA CYS A 65 -6.97 -22.58 -1.73
C CYS A 65 -5.56 -22.96 -2.23
N LYS A 66 -5.28 -22.73 -3.52
CA LYS A 66 -4.00 -23.14 -4.14
C LYS A 66 -2.74 -22.48 -3.56
N PHE A 67 -2.92 -21.43 -2.77
CA PHE A 67 -1.86 -20.63 -2.17
C PHE A 67 -1.78 -20.78 -0.65
N CYS A 68 -2.77 -21.46 -0.04
CA CYS A 68 -2.78 -21.74 1.38
C CYS A 68 -2.18 -23.15 1.59
N ALA A 69 -1.28 -23.26 2.56
CA ALA A 69 -0.51 -24.48 2.83
C ALA A 69 -1.38 -25.68 3.20
#